data_AF-A0A0X3PB76-F1
#
_entry.id   AF-A0A0X3PB76-F1
#
_cell.length_a   1.000
_cell.length_b   1.000
_cell.length_c   1.000
_cell.angle_alpha   90.00
_cell.angle_beta   90.00
_cell.angle_gamma   90.00
#
_symmetry.space_group_name_H-M   'P 1'
#
loop_
_entity.id
_entity.type
_entity.pdbx_description
1 polymer ?
#
loop_
_entity_poly.entity_id
_entity_poly.type
_entity_poly.pdbx_seq_one_letter_code
_entity_poly.pdbx_strand_id
1 'polypeptide(L)'
;MTTVHCFQWLIRHPQFRVGSLTDSLLPQFLESFLSLAQDAEECETQLIVLNCVRSLPEVLDIEANLALSLHFLTILDSFWRIGGRAAALRASILDLIALLMQGLNSSALTGAVNGGLAFELQERVVDIVGKDLTLNSSLSAAGTTNTRDDDDEDVDGSADTLFEPSLRLWHSLVSGPGSAWSAGLDRLLPVLTGTSAMMTAEAATNHRSSFDNPLYTRLESSEQARLYFDIAQGCLRLATSGVQSPCDFLHRWTEPFWAPALAEAVTHNQMRADCVAAKLSPNQAPTDTTESDEESTLVVQQLTLLLQWLSRLLVLTPEAPIPPSPCGLLLLHSNACLTRAPVEVHDDVAFKANRARLLLLAQLACFPERRLFLTRLLTLSYTNPGDLNFTNACLELSATPLSSSTIDTADASAGLFQPLLTRILTRSDCLTDYRARRCFIVAAFVCLVHMVNPRHYLAGATASDNTQASLETLLASDAVHATWLEPIINLAVQVLCEGDQQVTATFAVDEGDCGLWLPPPTVASLEGSRGLLRSLLHFWQERVGGDIVASEILAAHVDPAILEQFHRQLNQPPTTTLLA
;
A
#
# COMPACT_ATOMS: atom_id res chain seq x y z
N MET A 1 -30.90 -0.38 36.12
CA MET A 1 -31.13 -0.78 34.71
C MET A 1 -32.13 0.07 33.96
N THR A 2 -33.36 0.30 34.44
CA THR A 2 -34.34 1.17 33.75
C THR A 2 -33.77 2.55 33.41
N THR A 3 -33.08 3.20 34.36
CA THR A 3 -32.41 4.49 34.12
C THR A 3 -31.34 4.42 33.03
N VAL A 4 -30.58 3.32 32.94
CA VAL A 4 -29.55 3.09 31.91
C VAL A 4 -30.19 3.04 30.52
N HIS A 5 -31.27 2.27 30.37
CA HIS A 5 -32.00 2.19 29.09
C HIS A 5 -32.69 3.49 28.71
N CYS A 6 -33.31 4.18 29.67
CA CYS A 6 -33.92 5.48 29.42
C CYS A 6 -32.89 6.51 28.96
N PHE A 7 -31.70 6.50 29.58
CA PHE A 7 -30.61 7.36 29.19
C PHE A 7 -30.06 7.00 27.81
N GLN A 8 -29.81 5.72 27.53
CA GLN A 8 -29.37 5.24 26.22
C GLN A 8 -30.36 5.61 25.09
N TRP A 9 -31.66 5.51 25.37
CA TRP A 9 -32.70 5.95 24.44
C TRP A 9 -32.67 7.46 24.24
N LEU A 10 -32.50 8.23 25.32
CA LEU A 10 -32.46 9.69 25.28
C LEU A 10 -31.30 10.20 24.42
N ILE A 11 -30.08 9.69 24.62
CA ILE A 11 -28.88 10.13 23.89
C ILE A 11 -28.91 9.73 22.41
N ARG A 12 -29.62 8.64 22.05
CA ARG A 12 -29.82 8.22 20.65
C ARG A 12 -31.01 8.89 19.97
N HIS A 13 -31.78 9.72 20.68
CA HIS A 13 -32.96 10.35 20.13
C HIS A 13 -32.56 11.45 19.13
N PRO A 14 -33.17 11.54 17.92
CA PRO A 14 -32.78 12.51 16.88
C PRO A 14 -32.87 13.99 17.29
N GLN A 15 -33.64 14.28 18.33
CA GLN A 15 -33.85 15.63 18.88
C GLN A 15 -32.95 15.93 20.09
N PHE A 16 -32.12 14.99 20.49
CA PHE A 16 -31.20 15.17 21.60
C PHE A 16 -30.19 16.26 21.27
N ARG A 17 -30.07 17.27 22.14
CA ARG A 17 -29.11 18.36 21.97
C ARG A 17 -27.89 18.07 22.82
N VAL A 18 -26.76 17.81 22.17
CA VAL A 18 -25.46 17.53 22.81
C VAL A 18 -25.10 18.55 23.89
N GLY A 19 -25.29 19.85 23.62
CA GLY A 19 -25.03 20.93 24.59
C GLY A 19 -25.94 20.95 25.83
N SER A 20 -26.89 20.02 25.97
CA SER A 20 -27.68 19.85 27.20
C SER A 20 -26.96 19.02 28.27
N LEU A 21 -25.96 18.22 27.89
CA LEU A 21 -25.03 17.57 28.81
C LEU A 21 -23.88 18.55 29.08
N THR A 22 -24.06 19.42 30.08
CA THR A 22 -23.03 20.38 30.50
C THR A 22 -21.78 19.66 31.04
N ASP A 23 -20.61 20.29 30.92
CA ASP A 23 -19.31 19.80 31.40
C ASP A 23 -19.30 19.29 32.85
N SER A 24 -20.20 19.80 33.72
CA SER A 24 -20.29 19.39 35.12
C SER A 24 -21.10 18.12 35.38
N LEU A 25 -22.05 17.76 34.50
CA LEU A 25 -22.98 16.65 34.71
C LEU A 25 -22.43 15.34 34.16
N LEU A 26 -21.74 15.41 33.02
CA LEU A 26 -21.20 14.26 32.33
C LEU A 26 -20.17 13.45 33.18
N PRO A 27 -19.22 14.07 33.89
CA PRO A 27 -18.32 13.35 34.80
C PRO A 27 -19.06 12.55 35.87
N GLN A 28 -20.08 13.15 36.48
CA GLN A 28 -20.90 12.53 37.53
C GLN A 28 -21.72 11.35 36.98
N PHE A 29 -22.24 11.48 35.76
CA PHE A 29 -22.91 10.38 35.08
C PHE A 29 -21.94 9.23 34.83
N LEU A 30 -20.76 9.49 34.27
CA LEU A 30 -19.77 8.46 33.99
C LEU A 30 -19.31 7.74 35.26
N GLU A 31 -19.08 8.46 36.36
CA GLU A 31 -18.79 7.86 37.67
C GLU A 31 -19.94 6.99 38.19
N SER A 32 -21.19 7.43 38.02
CA SER A 32 -22.37 6.67 38.44
C SER A 32 -22.57 5.39 37.62
N PHE A 33 -22.33 5.45 36.30
CA PHE A 33 -22.35 4.27 35.44
C PHE A 33 -21.20 3.32 35.76
N LEU A 34 -20.02 3.84 36.08
CA LEU A 34 -18.89 3.04 36.50
C LEU A 34 -19.17 2.31 37.82
N SER A 35 -19.70 3.01 38.84
CA SER A 35 -20.12 2.37 40.10
C SER A 35 -21.15 1.28 39.83
N LEU A 36 -22.16 1.57 39.01
CA LEU A 36 -23.19 0.59 38.66
C LEU A 36 -22.61 -0.64 37.95
N ALA A 37 -21.62 -0.47 37.08
CA ALA A 37 -20.93 -1.57 36.43
C ALA A 37 -20.07 -2.38 37.41
N GLN A 38 -19.46 -1.73 38.41
CA GLN A 38 -18.67 -2.42 39.45
C GLN A 38 -19.55 -3.24 40.41
N ASP A 39 -20.72 -2.68 40.76
CA ASP A 39 -21.67 -3.26 41.70
C ASP A 39 -22.50 -4.40 41.09
N ALA A 40 -22.64 -4.44 39.76
CA ALA A 40 -23.35 -5.51 39.07
C ALA A 40 -22.59 -6.85 39.15
N GLU A 41 -23.30 -7.90 39.56
CA GLU A 41 -22.74 -9.27 39.63
C GLU A 41 -22.76 -9.98 38.26
N GLU A 42 -23.76 -9.67 37.43
CA GLU A 42 -23.97 -10.32 36.13
C GLU A 42 -23.21 -9.61 34.99
N CYS A 43 -22.45 -10.37 34.21
CA CYS A 43 -21.70 -9.87 33.05
C CYS A 43 -22.59 -9.17 32.00
N GLU A 44 -23.81 -9.66 31.77
CA GLU A 44 -24.76 -9.05 30.83
C GLU A 44 -25.16 -7.64 31.27
N THR A 45 -25.44 -7.48 32.56
CA THR A 45 -25.78 -6.19 33.17
C THR A 45 -24.61 -5.21 33.06
N GLN A 46 -23.37 -5.68 33.29
CA GLN A 46 -22.16 -4.90 33.09
C GLN A 46 -21.97 -4.48 31.62
N LEU A 47 -22.21 -5.39 30.67
CA LEU A 47 -22.14 -5.10 29.22
C LEU A 47 -23.15 -4.05 28.79
N ILE A 48 -24.39 -4.10 29.28
CA ILE A 48 -25.41 -3.09 28.96
C ILE A 48 -24.96 -1.70 29.43
N VAL A 49 -24.38 -1.62 30.63
CA VAL A 49 -23.85 -0.37 31.17
C VAL A 49 -22.67 0.14 30.34
N LEU A 50 -21.71 -0.73 30.00
CA LEU A 50 -20.55 -0.38 29.16
C LEU A 50 -20.96 0.07 27.76
N ASN A 51 -21.93 -0.61 27.13
CA ASN A 51 -22.44 -0.23 25.81
C ASN A 51 -23.16 1.12 25.83
N CYS A 52 -23.81 1.45 26.94
CA CYS A 52 -24.39 2.78 27.15
C CYS A 52 -23.28 3.85 27.23
N VAL A 53 -22.24 3.60 28.03
CA VAL A 53 -21.07 4.48 28.14
C VAL A 53 -20.35 4.62 26.79
N ARG A 54 -20.22 3.54 26.02
CA ARG A 54 -19.60 3.54 24.68
C ARG A 54 -20.31 4.45 23.68
N SER A 55 -21.63 4.57 23.76
CA SER A 55 -22.38 5.45 22.86
C SER A 55 -22.21 6.95 23.16
N LEU A 56 -21.63 7.32 24.31
CA LEU A 56 -21.41 8.72 24.66
C LEU A 56 -20.36 9.41 23.76
N PRO A 57 -19.16 8.82 23.54
CA PRO A 57 -18.23 9.18 22.48
C PRO A 57 -18.87 9.62 21.15
N GLU A 58 -19.75 8.78 20.62
CA GLU A 58 -20.35 8.95 19.29
C GLU A 58 -21.40 10.07 19.29
N VAL A 59 -22.17 10.20 20.37
CA VAL A 59 -23.24 11.19 20.48
C VAL A 59 -22.72 12.58 20.82
N LEU A 60 -21.68 12.68 21.66
CA LEU A 60 -21.21 13.94 22.23
C LEU A 60 -20.16 14.66 21.40
N ASP A 61 -19.74 14.08 20.27
CA ASP A 61 -18.66 14.57 19.43
C ASP A 61 -17.38 14.84 20.26
N ILE A 62 -16.61 13.76 20.50
CA ILE A 62 -15.34 13.81 21.26
C ILE A 62 -14.41 14.91 20.74
N GLU A 63 -14.45 15.21 19.44
CA GLU A 63 -13.61 16.22 18.80
C GLU A 63 -13.80 17.61 19.43
N ALA A 64 -15.01 17.91 19.87
CA ALA A 64 -15.41 19.19 20.45
C ALA A 64 -15.30 19.26 21.98
N ASN A 65 -15.18 18.12 22.68
CA ASN A 65 -15.33 18.02 24.14
C ASN A 65 -14.10 17.41 24.84
N LEU A 66 -13.04 18.21 25.01
CA LEU A 66 -11.77 17.77 25.61
C LEU A 66 -11.89 17.22 27.05
N ALA A 67 -12.74 17.85 27.86
CA ALA A 67 -12.93 17.45 29.26
C ALA A 67 -13.46 16.01 29.38
N LEU A 68 -14.24 15.56 28.39
CA LEU A 68 -14.75 14.20 28.30
C LEU A 68 -13.62 13.20 28.07
N SER A 69 -12.69 13.46 27.14
CA SER A 69 -11.53 12.58 26.87
C SER A 69 -10.62 12.43 28.09
N LEU A 70 -10.35 13.54 28.78
CA LEU A 70 -9.57 13.54 30.03
C LEU A 70 -10.27 12.71 31.11
N HIS A 71 -11.58 12.90 31.29
CA HIS A 71 -12.34 12.17 32.29
C HIS A 71 -12.37 10.66 32.00
N PHE A 72 -12.60 10.27 30.75
CA PHE A 72 -12.54 8.87 30.32
C PHE A 72 -11.19 8.21 30.64
N LEU A 73 -10.09 8.94 30.51
CA LEU A 73 -8.77 8.44 30.86
C LEU A 73 -8.58 8.24 32.36
N THR A 74 -9.07 9.16 33.18
CA THR A 74 -8.99 9.01 34.64
C THR A 74 -9.75 7.78 35.17
N ILE A 75 -10.83 7.39 34.49
CA ILE A 75 -11.66 6.24 34.87
C ILE A 75 -11.31 4.96 34.11
N LEU A 76 -10.35 5.01 33.17
CA LEU A 76 -9.99 3.88 32.32
C LEU A 76 -9.48 2.69 33.13
N ASP A 77 -8.63 2.92 34.12
CA ASP A 77 -8.09 1.87 34.99
C ASP A 77 -9.22 1.16 35.77
N SER A 78 -10.30 1.88 36.08
CA SER A 78 -11.47 1.31 36.75
C SER A 78 -12.31 0.46 35.80
N PHE A 79 -12.46 0.87 34.54
CA PHE A 79 -13.07 0.03 33.51
C PHE A 79 -12.22 -1.22 33.23
N TRP A 80 -10.90 -1.07 33.14
CA TRP A 80 -9.98 -2.17 32.91
C TRP A 80 -10.08 -3.26 33.98
N ARG A 81 -10.25 -2.87 35.24
CA ARG A 81 -10.50 -3.82 36.35
C ARG A 81 -11.79 -4.63 36.19
N ILE A 82 -12.82 -4.07 35.57
CA ILE A 82 -14.08 -4.78 35.27
C ILE A 82 -13.84 -5.80 34.14
N GLY A 83 -13.08 -5.41 33.11
CA GLY A 83 -12.73 -6.26 31.97
C GLY A 83 -11.94 -7.53 32.30
N GLY A 84 -11.30 -7.59 33.47
CA GLY A 84 -10.60 -8.79 33.93
C GLY A 84 -11.49 -10.00 34.22
N ARG A 85 -12.82 -9.84 34.22
CA ARG A 85 -13.79 -10.90 34.57
C ARG A 85 -14.33 -11.69 33.37
N ALA A 86 -14.38 -11.09 32.18
CA ALA A 86 -14.89 -11.74 30.98
C ALA A 86 -14.33 -11.11 29.70
N ALA A 87 -14.05 -11.93 28.69
CA ALA A 87 -13.48 -11.45 27.43
C ALA A 87 -14.40 -10.48 26.67
N ALA A 88 -15.73 -10.69 26.72
CA ALA A 88 -16.70 -9.77 26.13
C ALA A 88 -16.68 -8.37 26.76
N LEU A 89 -16.48 -8.29 28.09
CA LEU A 89 -16.34 -7.01 28.80
C LEU A 89 -15.06 -6.30 28.37
N ARG A 90 -13.96 -7.05 28.28
CA ARG A 90 -12.67 -6.55 27.81
C ARG A 90 -12.74 -6.06 26.36
N ALA A 91 -13.39 -6.79 25.46
CA ALA A 91 -13.62 -6.36 24.08
C ALA A 91 -14.41 -5.04 24.00
N SER A 92 -15.49 -4.89 24.79
CA SER A 92 -16.27 -3.65 24.86
C SER A 92 -15.42 -2.46 25.36
N ILE A 93 -14.51 -2.69 26.31
CA ILE A 93 -13.58 -1.67 26.80
C ILE A 93 -12.53 -1.31 25.72
N LEU A 94 -11.97 -2.29 25.02
CA LEU A 94 -11.02 -2.04 23.92
C LEU A 94 -11.67 -1.20 22.81
N ASP A 95 -12.92 -1.52 22.45
CA ASP A 95 -13.67 -0.74 21.47
C ASP A 95 -13.95 0.70 21.93
N LEU A 96 -14.26 0.90 23.22
CA LEU A 96 -14.41 2.25 23.79
C LEU A 96 -13.10 3.05 23.68
N ILE A 97 -11.96 2.43 24.00
CA ILE A 97 -10.65 3.08 23.86
C ILE A 97 -10.35 3.40 22.40
N ALA A 98 -10.69 2.49 21.47
CA ALA A 98 -10.51 2.70 20.05
C ALA A 98 -11.30 3.93 19.55
N LEU A 99 -12.56 4.09 19.99
CA LEU A 99 -13.39 5.27 19.68
C LEU A 99 -12.78 6.57 20.23
N LEU A 100 -12.26 6.53 21.47
CA LEU A 100 -11.58 7.69 22.07
C LEU A 100 -10.32 8.07 21.27
N MET A 101 -9.49 7.09 20.89
CA MET A 101 -8.31 7.31 20.07
C MET A 101 -8.65 7.86 18.67
N GLN A 102 -9.70 7.33 18.03
CA GLN A 102 -10.18 7.85 16.75
C GLN A 102 -10.59 9.32 16.86
N GLY A 103 -11.34 9.69 17.90
CA GLY A 103 -11.72 11.09 18.15
C GLY A 103 -10.54 12.01 18.44
N LEU A 104 -9.50 11.54 19.14
CA LEU A 104 -8.28 12.32 19.35
C LEU A 104 -7.48 12.51 18.05
N ASN A 105 -7.45 11.50 17.19
CA ASN A 105 -6.68 11.47 15.94
C ASN A 105 -7.42 12.03 14.72
N SER A 106 -8.67 12.49 14.86
CA SER A 106 -9.51 12.88 13.73
C SER A 106 -9.06 14.19 13.04
N SER A 107 -8.33 15.06 13.73
CA SER A 107 -7.78 16.29 13.16
C SER A 107 -6.33 16.57 13.62
N ALA A 108 -5.54 17.23 12.76
CA ALA A 108 -4.19 17.66 13.13
C ALA A 108 -4.20 18.73 14.25
N LEU A 109 -5.27 19.54 14.33
CA LEU A 109 -5.48 20.55 15.36
C LEU A 109 -5.75 19.92 16.72
N THR A 110 -6.62 18.92 16.79
CA THR A 110 -6.88 18.16 18.03
C THR A 110 -5.62 17.43 18.48
N GLY A 111 -4.88 16.80 17.56
CA GLY A 111 -3.59 16.15 17.87
C GLY A 111 -2.54 17.13 18.41
N ALA A 112 -2.42 18.33 17.84
CA ALA A 112 -1.45 19.34 18.28
C ALA A 112 -1.79 19.96 19.64
N VAL A 113 -3.07 20.26 19.90
CA VAL A 113 -3.53 20.84 21.17
C VAL A 113 -3.49 19.79 22.29
N ASN A 114 -3.70 18.51 21.96
CA ASN A 114 -3.88 17.43 22.92
C ASN A 114 -2.76 16.38 22.89
N GLY A 115 -1.61 16.74 22.31
CA GLY A 115 -0.52 15.79 22.04
C GLY A 115 -0.05 15.04 23.29
N GLY A 116 -0.06 15.67 24.46
CA GLY A 116 0.27 15.01 25.73
C GLY A 116 -0.71 13.91 26.14
N LEU A 117 -2.01 14.13 25.91
CA LEU A 117 -3.08 13.19 26.24
C LEU A 117 -3.13 12.01 25.28
N ALA A 118 -3.04 12.32 23.99
CA ALA A 118 -2.97 11.31 22.93
C ALA A 118 -1.73 10.43 23.11
N PHE A 119 -0.59 11.02 23.49
CA PHE A 119 0.64 10.27 23.77
C PHE A 119 0.51 9.35 24.99
N GLU A 120 -0.07 9.81 26.10
CA GLU A 120 -0.26 8.96 27.30
C GLU A 120 -1.17 7.76 27.00
N LEU A 121 -2.29 8.00 26.29
CA LEU A 121 -3.19 6.91 25.89
C LEU A 121 -2.53 5.97 24.89
N GLN A 122 -1.77 6.50 23.92
CA GLN A 122 -1.05 5.71 22.93
C GLN A 122 -0.07 4.72 23.59
N GLU A 123 0.72 5.16 24.57
CA GLU A 123 1.65 4.26 25.27
C GLU A 123 0.93 3.17 26.08
N ARG A 124 -0.20 3.49 26.74
CA ARG A 124 -1.02 2.48 27.43
C ARG A 124 -1.64 1.48 26.46
N VAL A 125 -2.13 1.95 25.31
CA VAL A 125 -2.72 1.10 24.27
C VAL A 125 -1.67 0.17 23.67
N VAL A 126 -0.47 0.68 23.40
CA VAL A 126 0.65 -0.12 22.90
C VAL A 126 0.94 -1.31 23.83
N ASP A 127 1.01 -1.08 25.14
CA ASP A 127 1.26 -2.15 26.10
C ASP A 127 0.13 -3.19 26.13
N ILE A 128 -1.13 -2.77 25.95
CA ILE A 128 -2.31 -3.64 25.90
C ILE A 128 -2.32 -4.49 24.62
N VAL A 129 -2.24 -3.84 23.47
CA VAL A 129 -2.23 -4.48 22.14
C VAL A 129 -1.07 -5.46 22.05
N GLY A 130 0.12 -5.05 22.50
CA GLY A 130 1.30 -5.91 22.54
C GLY A 130 1.04 -7.17 23.36
N LYS A 131 0.47 -7.07 24.56
CA LYS A 131 0.15 -8.25 25.39
C LYS A 131 -0.91 -9.14 24.74
N ASP A 132 -2.02 -8.57 24.27
CA ASP A 132 -3.17 -9.35 23.80
C ASP A 132 -2.91 -10.03 22.46
N LEU A 133 -2.09 -9.43 21.59
CA LEU A 133 -1.70 -10.05 20.32
C LEU A 133 -0.54 -11.04 20.48
N THR A 134 0.28 -10.95 21.54
CA THR A 134 1.40 -11.90 21.79
C THR A 134 1.05 -13.06 22.70
N LEU A 135 0.16 -12.89 23.68
CA LEU A 135 -0.31 -14.01 24.50
C LEU A 135 -1.03 -15.05 23.63
N ASN A 136 -1.78 -14.60 22.63
CA ASN A 136 -2.43 -15.47 21.64
C ASN A 136 -1.43 -16.28 20.79
N SER A 137 -0.19 -15.80 20.55
CA SER A 137 0.82 -16.59 19.83
C SER A 137 1.40 -17.72 20.67
N SER A 138 1.47 -17.55 21.99
CA SER A 138 2.01 -18.55 22.93
C SER A 138 1.06 -19.72 23.20
N LEU A 139 -0.25 -19.47 23.18
CA LEU A 139 -1.28 -20.51 23.32
C LEU A 139 -1.40 -21.37 22.05
N SER A 140 -1.36 -20.75 20.86
CA SER A 140 -1.37 -21.45 19.57
C SER A 140 -0.16 -22.38 19.38
N ALA A 141 1.04 -21.98 19.83
CA ALA A 141 2.24 -22.80 19.74
C ALA A 141 2.30 -23.97 20.75
N ALA A 142 1.50 -23.93 21.83
CA ALA A 142 1.42 -24.99 22.83
C ALA A 142 0.45 -26.13 22.43
N GLY A 143 -0.38 -25.94 21.39
CA GLY A 143 -1.38 -26.89 20.91
C GLY A 143 -0.84 -28.15 20.21
N THR A 144 0.47 -28.27 19.98
CA THR A 144 1.07 -29.46 19.37
C THR A 144 2.20 -30.02 20.22
N THR A 145 1.87 -30.49 21.43
CA THR A 145 2.38 -31.73 22.06
C THR A 145 2.06 -31.67 23.54
N ASN A 146 1.00 -32.36 23.98
CA ASN A 146 1.06 -33.28 25.13
C ASN A 146 -0.33 -33.86 25.41
N THR A 147 -0.41 -35.17 25.33
CA THR A 147 -1.43 -35.98 25.99
C THR A 147 -1.35 -35.77 27.50
N ARG A 148 -2.39 -35.23 28.13
CA ARG A 148 -2.77 -35.57 29.51
C ARG A 148 -4.14 -35.01 29.88
N ASP A 149 -4.95 -35.90 30.41
CA ASP A 149 -6.19 -35.67 31.13
C ASP A 149 -5.99 -34.62 32.24
N ASP A 150 -6.91 -33.66 32.34
CA ASP A 150 -7.65 -33.28 33.56
C ASP A 150 -8.50 -32.02 33.27
N ASP A 151 -9.68 -31.97 33.90
CA ASP A 151 -10.78 -31.03 33.69
C ASP A 151 -10.42 -29.54 33.88
N ASP A 152 -10.26 -28.78 32.78
CA ASP A 152 -10.37 -27.31 32.74
C ASP A 152 -11.00 -26.90 31.40
N GLU A 153 -12.34 -26.86 31.34
CA GLU A 153 -13.13 -26.57 30.12
C GLU A 153 -13.23 -25.07 29.73
N ASP A 154 -12.53 -24.13 30.38
CA ASP A 154 -12.81 -22.68 30.21
C ASP A 154 -11.67 -21.80 29.65
N VAL A 155 -10.53 -22.35 29.18
CA VAL A 155 -9.38 -21.52 28.76
C VAL A 155 -9.28 -21.29 27.24
N ASP A 156 -9.95 -22.08 26.39
CA ASP A 156 -9.70 -22.06 24.93
C ASP A 156 -10.51 -21.02 24.13
N GLY A 157 -11.48 -20.30 24.71
CA GLY A 157 -12.32 -19.34 23.96
C GLY A 157 -11.93 -17.86 24.08
N SER A 158 -11.13 -17.47 25.06
CA SER A 158 -10.90 -16.05 25.40
C SER A 158 -9.85 -15.36 24.52
N ALA A 159 -8.86 -16.11 24.03
CA ALA A 159 -7.76 -15.62 23.20
C ALA A 159 -8.25 -15.10 21.84
N ASP A 160 -9.16 -15.84 21.19
CA ASP A 160 -9.70 -15.50 19.86
C ASP A 160 -10.66 -14.31 19.93
N THR A 161 -11.46 -14.21 21.00
CA THR A 161 -12.44 -13.12 21.17
C THR A 161 -11.82 -11.72 21.31
N LEU A 162 -10.54 -11.63 21.69
CA LEU A 162 -9.83 -10.36 21.88
C LEU A 162 -8.95 -9.98 20.68
N PHE A 163 -8.78 -10.87 19.72
CA PHE A 163 -7.89 -10.66 18.57
C PHE A 163 -8.34 -9.46 17.72
N GLU A 164 -9.58 -9.49 17.24
CA GLU A 164 -10.12 -8.44 16.39
C GLU A 164 -10.30 -7.09 17.12
N PRO A 165 -10.84 -7.02 18.35
CA PRO A 165 -10.86 -5.77 19.13
C PRO A 165 -9.46 -5.16 19.31
N SER A 166 -8.42 -5.99 19.48
CA SER A 166 -7.03 -5.53 19.58
C SER A 166 -6.51 -4.97 18.25
N LEU A 167 -6.90 -5.55 17.11
CA LEU A 167 -6.58 -5.00 15.78
C LEU A 167 -7.29 -3.65 15.55
N ARG A 168 -8.58 -3.53 15.88
CA ARG A 168 -9.31 -2.25 15.77
C ARG A 168 -8.70 -1.17 16.64
N LEU A 169 -8.27 -1.53 17.84
CA LEU A 169 -7.59 -0.63 18.75
C LEU A 169 -6.23 -0.20 18.20
N TRP A 170 -5.41 -1.09 17.64
CA TRP A 170 -4.17 -0.69 16.97
C TRP A 170 -4.46 0.22 15.77
N HIS A 171 -5.42 -0.15 14.91
CA HIS A 171 -5.82 0.68 13.79
C HIS A 171 -6.17 2.11 14.22
N SER A 172 -6.88 2.28 15.33
CA SER A 172 -7.19 3.62 15.87
C SER A 172 -5.96 4.47 16.23
N LEU A 173 -4.83 3.85 16.58
CA LEU A 173 -3.58 4.56 16.89
C LEU A 173 -2.91 5.17 15.66
N VAL A 174 -3.06 4.50 14.51
CA VAL A 174 -2.31 4.82 13.28
C VAL A 174 -3.16 5.50 12.22
N SER A 175 -4.46 5.62 12.45
CA SER A 175 -5.43 6.24 11.56
C SER A 175 -5.70 7.70 11.91
N GLY A 176 -6.26 8.46 10.97
CA GLY A 176 -6.59 9.88 11.13
C GLY A 176 -5.41 10.85 10.91
N PRO A 177 -5.67 12.13 10.62
CA PRO A 177 -4.63 13.14 10.37
C PRO A 177 -3.90 13.64 11.64
N GLY A 178 -4.46 13.41 12.83
CA GLY A 178 -3.85 13.79 14.11
C GLY A 178 -2.92 12.75 14.72
N SER A 179 -2.86 11.53 14.16
CA SER A 179 -1.97 10.49 14.68
C SER A 179 -0.50 10.81 14.40
N ALA A 180 0.35 10.34 15.32
CA ALA A 180 1.78 10.60 15.31
C ALA A 180 2.56 9.32 15.60
N TRP A 181 3.77 9.25 15.03
CA TRP A 181 4.70 8.17 15.33
C TRP A 181 5.17 8.24 16.79
N SER A 182 5.26 7.10 17.46
CA SER A 182 5.81 6.98 18.82
C SER A 182 6.79 5.82 18.92
N ALA A 183 7.64 5.85 19.95
CA ALA A 183 8.52 4.72 20.26
C ALA A 183 7.71 3.47 20.65
N GLY A 184 6.53 3.63 21.25
CA GLY A 184 5.57 2.56 21.47
C GLY A 184 5.14 1.84 20.19
N LEU A 185 4.84 2.57 19.10
CA LEU A 185 4.48 1.96 17.82
C LEU A 185 5.62 1.12 17.22
N ASP A 186 6.88 1.55 17.36
CA ASP A 186 8.05 0.77 16.91
C ASP A 186 8.15 -0.56 17.69
N ARG A 187 7.75 -0.59 18.98
CA ARG A 187 7.69 -1.80 19.80
C ARG A 187 6.61 -2.79 19.35
N LEU A 188 5.57 -2.34 18.63
CA LEU A 188 4.51 -3.21 18.09
C LEU A 188 4.86 -3.84 16.75
N LEU A 189 5.81 -3.29 15.98
CA LEU A 189 6.17 -3.82 14.66
C LEU A 189 6.62 -5.28 14.66
N PRO A 190 7.39 -5.79 15.64
CA PRO A 190 7.66 -7.23 15.76
C PRO A 190 6.41 -8.11 15.77
N VAL A 191 5.29 -7.61 16.30
CA VAL A 191 4.00 -8.32 16.29
C VAL A 191 3.47 -8.39 14.87
N LEU A 192 3.54 -7.28 14.10
CA LEU A 192 3.10 -7.21 12.70
C LEU A 192 3.89 -8.16 11.79
N THR A 193 5.20 -8.26 12.01
CA THR A 193 6.14 -8.98 11.13
C THR A 193 6.51 -10.38 11.60
N GLY A 194 6.20 -10.73 12.85
CA GLY A 194 6.58 -12.03 13.44
C GLY A 194 8.08 -12.17 13.72
N THR A 195 8.85 -11.09 13.79
CA THR A 195 10.30 -11.18 14.04
C THR A 195 10.65 -11.03 15.52
N SER A 196 11.01 -12.13 16.18
CA SER A 196 11.60 -12.12 17.54
C SER A 196 13.01 -11.50 17.59
N ALA A 197 13.73 -11.42 16.47
CA ALA A 197 15.18 -11.26 16.43
C ALA A 197 15.71 -9.86 16.79
N MET A 198 14.85 -8.86 17.02
CA MET A 198 15.27 -7.46 17.21
C MET A 198 14.83 -6.80 18.52
N MET A 199 14.35 -7.55 19.51
CA MET A 199 14.37 -7.02 20.87
C MET A 199 15.83 -7.00 21.36
N THR A 200 16.32 -5.80 21.64
CA THR A 200 17.68 -5.51 22.15
C THR A 200 18.15 -6.53 23.19
N ALA A 201 19.43 -6.87 23.14
CA ALA A 201 20.13 -7.90 23.92
C ALA A 201 19.95 -7.88 25.46
N GLU A 202 19.25 -6.89 26.02
CA GLU A 202 18.91 -6.80 27.45
C GLU A 202 17.61 -7.55 27.83
N ALA A 203 16.75 -7.92 26.87
CA ALA A 203 15.52 -8.68 27.15
C ALA A 203 15.72 -10.21 27.10
N ALA A 204 16.92 -10.68 26.72
CA ALA A 204 17.19 -12.08 26.44
C ALA A 204 17.32 -12.98 27.68
N THR A 205 17.28 -12.45 28.91
CA THR A 205 17.60 -13.25 30.09
C THR A 205 16.43 -13.93 30.78
N ASN A 206 15.15 -13.79 30.36
CA ASN A 206 14.09 -14.56 31.03
C ASN A 206 12.83 -14.96 30.23
N HIS A 207 12.65 -14.58 28.97
CA HIS A 207 11.49 -15.05 28.18
C HIS A 207 11.95 -15.64 26.85
N ARG A 208 11.74 -16.95 26.66
CA ARG A 208 11.76 -17.56 25.31
C ARG A 208 10.67 -16.85 24.51
N SER A 209 11.08 -16.02 23.56
CA SER A 209 10.20 -15.15 22.80
C SER A 209 9.44 -15.95 21.73
N SER A 210 8.17 -16.21 22.04
CA SER A 210 7.16 -16.94 21.27
C SER A 210 6.63 -16.12 20.07
N PHE A 211 7.49 -15.78 19.11
CA PHE A 211 7.08 -15.11 17.86
C PHE A 211 7.37 -15.96 16.62
N ASP A 212 7.09 -17.26 16.67
CA ASP A 212 7.28 -18.14 15.50
C ASP A 212 6.16 -18.03 14.45
N ASN A 213 5.09 -17.24 14.71
CA ASN A 213 3.97 -17.07 13.79
C ASN A 213 3.62 -15.57 13.61
N PRO A 214 3.84 -14.96 12.41
CA PRO A 214 3.51 -13.56 12.15
C PRO A 214 2.00 -13.30 12.26
N LEU A 215 1.59 -12.05 12.53
CA LEU A 215 0.15 -11.71 12.57
C LEU A 215 -0.59 -12.05 11.28
N TYR A 216 0.11 -11.93 10.15
CA TYR A 216 -0.43 -12.20 8.82
C TYR A 216 -0.99 -13.62 8.67
N THR A 217 -0.31 -14.63 9.22
CA THR A 217 -0.71 -16.05 9.12
C THR A 217 -1.82 -16.44 10.10
N ARG A 218 -2.26 -15.51 10.95
CA ARG A 218 -3.31 -15.70 11.96
C ARG A 218 -4.63 -15.04 11.58
N LEU A 219 -4.71 -14.42 10.40
CA LEU A 219 -5.90 -13.74 9.92
C LEU A 219 -6.91 -14.80 9.45
N GLU A 220 -8.11 -14.77 10.01
CA GLU A 220 -9.18 -15.75 9.72
C GLU A 220 -10.34 -15.14 8.94
N SER A 221 -10.45 -13.80 8.91
CA SER A 221 -11.54 -13.09 8.22
C SER A 221 -11.06 -11.95 7.31
N SER A 222 -11.91 -11.58 6.35
CA SER A 222 -11.67 -10.45 5.46
C SER A 222 -11.61 -9.11 6.20
N GLU A 223 -12.38 -8.95 7.28
CA GLU A 223 -12.33 -7.76 8.15
C GLU A 223 -10.99 -7.65 8.90
N GLN A 224 -10.47 -8.76 9.43
CA GLN A 224 -9.16 -8.80 10.07
C GLN A 224 -8.03 -8.47 9.08
N ALA A 225 -8.12 -8.99 7.85
CA ALA A 225 -7.15 -8.69 6.80
C ALA A 225 -7.17 -7.22 6.35
N ARG A 226 -8.36 -6.62 6.24
CA ARG A 226 -8.52 -5.17 5.99
C ARG A 226 -7.83 -4.36 7.09
N LEU A 227 -8.13 -4.65 8.36
CA LEU A 227 -7.50 -3.99 9.51
C LEU A 227 -5.98 -4.15 9.49
N TYR A 228 -5.47 -5.34 9.17
CA TYR A 228 -4.03 -5.58 9.05
C TYR A 228 -3.37 -4.66 8.00
N PHE A 229 -3.95 -4.56 6.80
CA PHE A 229 -3.41 -3.70 5.74
C PHE A 229 -3.52 -2.22 6.09
N ASP A 230 -4.62 -1.79 6.70
CA ASP A 230 -4.82 -0.41 7.15
C ASP A 230 -3.83 -0.03 8.26
N ILE A 231 -3.57 -0.94 9.21
CA ILE A 231 -2.54 -0.78 10.25
C ILE A 231 -1.16 -0.60 9.60
N ALA A 232 -0.80 -1.47 8.66
CA ALA A 232 0.49 -1.41 7.98
C ALA A 232 0.64 -0.12 7.17
N GLN A 233 -0.41 0.31 6.49
CA GLN A 233 -0.48 1.57 5.75
C GLN A 233 -0.32 2.78 6.69
N GLY A 234 -1.03 2.79 7.82
CA GLY A 234 -0.93 3.82 8.85
C GLY A 234 0.47 3.89 9.45
N CYS A 235 1.06 2.75 9.81
CA CYS A 235 2.45 2.65 10.29
C CYS A 235 3.44 3.19 9.25
N LEU A 236 3.33 2.77 7.98
CA LEU A 236 4.18 3.25 6.90
C LEU A 236 4.07 4.78 6.75
N ARG A 237 2.84 5.33 6.73
CA ARG A 237 2.60 6.78 6.65
C ARG A 237 3.31 7.52 7.78
N LEU A 238 3.01 7.14 9.03
CA LEU A 238 3.53 7.82 10.21
C LEU A 238 5.05 7.69 10.33
N ALA A 239 5.60 6.51 10.01
CA ALA A 239 7.03 6.27 10.07
C ALA A 239 7.83 7.11 9.06
N THR A 240 7.20 7.46 7.93
CA THR A 240 7.89 8.15 6.84
C THR A 240 7.52 9.64 6.73
N SER A 241 6.54 10.11 7.51
CA SER A 241 6.25 11.54 7.70
C SER A 241 6.73 12.09 9.05
N GLY A 242 6.84 11.24 10.09
CA GLY A 242 7.01 11.67 11.48
C GLY A 242 8.27 11.19 12.21
N VAL A 243 9.15 10.39 11.58
CA VAL A 243 10.38 9.86 12.24
C VAL A 243 11.59 10.71 11.90
N GLN A 244 12.58 10.71 12.80
CA GLN A 244 13.91 11.29 12.57
C GLN A 244 14.71 10.58 11.45
N SER A 245 14.31 9.37 11.02
CA SER A 245 14.95 8.59 9.95
C SER A 245 13.98 7.59 9.28
N PRO A 246 13.20 8.03 8.28
CA PRO A 246 12.36 7.16 7.44
C PRO A 246 13.13 6.00 6.78
N CYS A 247 14.40 6.22 6.46
CA CYS A 247 15.26 5.22 5.82
C CYS A 247 15.52 4.02 6.74
N ASP A 248 15.77 4.26 8.03
CA ASP A 248 16.02 3.18 8.99
C ASP A 248 14.79 2.30 9.18
N PHE A 249 13.60 2.89 9.21
CA PHE A 249 12.34 2.15 9.25
C PHE A 249 12.20 1.24 8.03
N LEU A 250 12.36 1.79 6.82
CA LEU A 250 12.23 1.04 5.57
C LEU A 250 13.27 -0.08 5.48
N HIS A 251 14.52 0.19 5.85
CA HIS A 251 15.58 -0.81 5.88
C HIS A 251 15.30 -1.94 6.88
N ARG A 252 14.76 -1.60 8.05
CA ARG A 252 14.51 -2.57 9.12
C ARG A 252 13.29 -3.45 8.84
N TRP A 253 12.22 -2.87 8.30
CA TRP A 253 10.90 -3.52 8.34
C TRP A 253 10.37 -4.02 6.99
N THR A 254 10.95 -3.60 5.85
CA THR A 254 10.44 -4.01 4.53
C THR A 254 10.49 -5.53 4.32
N GLU A 255 11.65 -6.17 4.53
CA GLU A 255 11.75 -7.63 4.34
C GLU A 255 10.92 -8.42 5.36
N PRO A 256 11.02 -8.15 6.68
CA PRO A 256 10.18 -8.83 7.67
C PRO A 256 8.67 -8.74 7.43
N PHE A 257 8.20 -7.60 6.92
CA PHE A 257 6.77 -7.40 6.66
C PHE A 257 6.27 -8.19 5.45
N TRP A 258 7.03 -8.19 4.33
CA TRP A 258 6.59 -8.82 3.09
C TRP A 258 6.91 -10.33 3.02
N ALA A 259 7.83 -10.84 3.84
CA ALA A 259 8.20 -12.25 3.83
C ALA A 259 7.04 -13.23 4.13
N PRO A 260 6.16 -12.98 5.14
CA PRO A 260 4.99 -13.82 5.37
C PRO A 260 4.02 -13.83 4.18
N ALA A 261 3.76 -12.66 3.59
CA ALA A 261 2.89 -12.52 2.42
C ALA A 261 3.44 -13.28 1.21
N LEU A 262 4.74 -13.22 0.97
CA LEU A 262 5.39 -14.00 -0.07
C LEU A 262 5.31 -15.51 0.24
N ALA A 263 5.59 -15.92 1.47
CA ALA A 263 5.55 -17.31 1.88
C ALA A 263 4.15 -17.91 1.68
N GLU A 264 3.09 -17.19 2.04
CA GLU A 264 1.71 -17.62 1.77
C GLU A 264 1.44 -17.69 0.26
N ALA A 265 1.82 -16.65 -0.48
CA ALA A 265 1.69 -16.60 -1.94
C ALA A 265 2.52 -17.68 -2.67
N VAL A 266 3.49 -18.33 -2.02
CA VAL A 266 4.24 -19.46 -2.59
C VAL A 266 3.70 -20.80 -2.09
N THR A 267 3.30 -20.90 -0.82
CA THR A 267 2.84 -22.15 -0.18
C THR A 267 1.42 -22.56 -0.57
N HIS A 268 0.47 -21.62 -0.66
CA HIS A 268 -0.85 -21.87 -1.26
C HIS A 268 -0.72 -22.20 -2.76
N ASN A 269 0.42 -21.86 -3.36
CA ASN A 269 0.72 -22.01 -4.77
C ASN A 269 1.81 -23.06 -5.00
N GLN A 270 1.73 -24.24 -4.37
CA GLN A 270 2.47 -25.42 -4.79
C GLN A 270 2.32 -25.62 -6.32
N MET A 271 3.26 -25.04 -7.07
CA MET A 271 3.56 -25.22 -8.48
C MET A 271 2.35 -25.45 -9.40
N ARG A 272 1.35 -24.57 -9.35
CA ARG A 272 0.47 -24.31 -10.49
C ARG A 272 0.22 -22.81 -10.62
N ALA A 273 0.87 -22.20 -11.60
CA ALA A 273 0.60 -20.84 -12.07
C ALA A 273 -0.89 -20.61 -12.41
N ASP A 274 -1.65 -21.70 -12.57
CA ASP A 274 -3.10 -21.71 -12.77
C ASP A 274 -3.90 -21.38 -11.49
N CYS A 275 -3.35 -21.54 -10.28
CA CYS A 275 -4.05 -21.25 -9.01
C CYS A 275 -3.78 -19.84 -8.48
N VAL A 276 -2.56 -19.31 -8.69
CA VAL A 276 -2.28 -17.85 -8.66
C VAL A 276 -3.16 -17.17 -9.72
N ALA A 277 -3.53 -17.88 -10.78
CA ALA A 277 -4.57 -17.45 -11.70
C ALA A 277 -5.97 -17.55 -11.14
N ALA A 278 -6.38 -18.68 -10.56
CA ALA A 278 -7.71 -18.84 -10.00
C ALA A 278 -8.01 -17.90 -8.82
N LYS A 279 -7.07 -17.68 -7.88
CA LYS A 279 -7.26 -16.77 -6.73
C LYS A 279 -6.99 -15.29 -7.03
N LEU A 280 -6.33 -14.95 -8.15
CA LEU A 280 -6.09 -13.56 -8.58
C LEU A 280 -6.79 -13.23 -9.91
N SER A 281 -7.76 -14.05 -10.34
CA SER A 281 -8.58 -13.85 -11.55
C SER A 281 -10.05 -13.80 -11.15
N PRO A 282 -10.68 -12.63 -11.27
CA PRO A 282 -12.13 -12.51 -11.13
C PRO A 282 -12.92 -13.14 -12.28
N ASN A 283 -12.25 -13.66 -13.32
CA ASN A 283 -12.88 -14.14 -14.54
C ASN A 283 -13.00 -15.68 -14.66
N GLN A 284 -13.17 -16.41 -13.55
CA GLN A 284 -13.71 -17.76 -13.65
C GLN A 284 -15.16 -17.77 -13.16
N ALA A 285 -16.06 -18.08 -14.10
CA ALA A 285 -17.51 -18.17 -13.91
C ALA A 285 -17.90 -19.08 -12.72
N PRO A 286 -19.09 -18.84 -12.15
CA PRO A 286 -19.40 -19.11 -10.75
C PRO A 286 -19.69 -20.59 -10.51
N THR A 287 -19.07 -21.14 -9.48
CA THR A 287 -19.79 -22.10 -8.63
C THR A 287 -20.34 -21.29 -7.47
N ASP A 288 -21.66 -21.41 -7.24
CA ASP A 288 -22.45 -20.69 -6.22
C ASP A 288 -21.87 -20.75 -4.79
N THR A 289 -20.84 -19.95 -4.51
CA THR A 289 -20.47 -19.54 -3.16
C THR A 289 -20.11 -18.06 -3.21
N THR A 290 -20.66 -17.29 -2.27
CA THR A 290 -20.57 -15.84 -2.10
C THR A 290 -19.15 -15.33 -1.73
N GLU A 291 -18.10 -16.04 -2.15
CA GLU A 291 -16.71 -15.85 -1.70
C GLU A 291 -15.84 -15.05 -2.70
N SER A 292 -16.34 -14.70 -3.90
CA SER A 292 -15.50 -14.18 -5.00
C SER A 292 -15.10 -12.70 -4.93
N ASP A 293 -15.86 -11.85 -4.24
CA ASP A 293 -15.69 -10.40 -4.31
C ASP A 293 -14.80 -9.83 -3.18
N GLU A 294 -14.81 -10.47 -2.01
CA GLU A 294 -14.05 -10.02 -0.84
C GLU A 294 -12.56 -10.39 -0.93
N GLU A 295 -12.22 -11.62 -1.32
CA GLU A 295 -10.83 -12.05 -1.55
C GLU A 295 -10.17 -11.17 -2.64
N SER A 296 -10.90 -10.88 -3.71
CA SER A 296 -10.44 -10.00 -4.77
C SER A 296 -10.15 -8.59 -4.25
N THR A 297 -10.95 -8.08 -3.31
CA THR A 297 -10.76 -6.74 -2.72
C THR A 297 -9.49 -6.67 -1.86
N LEU A 298 -9.19 -7.74 -1.11
CA LEU A 298 -7.96 -7.85 -0.31
C LEU A 298 -6.70 -7.82 -1.19
N VAL A 299 -6.75 -8.45 -2.37
CA VAL A 299 -5.65 -8.41 -3.35
C VAL A 299 -5.39 -6.98 -3.81
N VAL A 300 -6.43 -6.20 -4.06
CA VAL A 300 -6.28 -4.78 -4.43
C VAL A 300 -5.68 -3.97 -3.28
N GLN A 301 -6.08 -4.23 -2.03
CA GLN A 301 -5.47 -3.58 -0.86
C GLN A 301 -4.00 -3.93 -0.69
N GLN A 302 -3.63 -5.22 -0.79
CA GLN A 302 -2.25 -5.68 -0.75
C GLN A 302 -1.39 -5.03 -1.86
N LEU A 303 -1.91 -5.00 -3.10
CA LEU A 303 -1.23 -4.35 -4.22
C LEU A 303 -1.07 -2.84 -4.02
N THR A 304 -2.09 -2.20 -3.45
CA THR A 304 -2.06 -0.76 -3.15
C THR A 304 -1.03 -0.47 -2.07
N LEU A 305 -0.97 -1.27 -1.00
CA LEU A 305 0.05 -1.15 0.02
C LEU A 305 1.45 -1.43 -0.54
N LEU A 306 1.62 -2.47 -1.38
CA LEU A 306 2.89 -2.77 -2.04
C LEU A 306 3.35 -1.60 -2.94
N LEU A 307 2.42 -1.00 -3.70
CA LEU A 307 2.68 0.18 -4.51
C LEU A 307 3.15 1.35 -3.67
N GLN A 308 2.45 1.67 -2.58
CA GLN A 308 2.81 2.76 -1.68
C GLN A 308 4.15 2.49 -0.98
N TRP A 309 4.37 1.27 -0.49
CA TRP A 309 5.60 0.86 0.19
C TRP A 309 6.81 0.94 -0.73
N LEU A 310 6.72 0.37 -1.93
CA LEU A 310 7.80 0.44 -2.91
C LEU A 310 8.05 1.86 -3.39
N SER A 311 7.02 2.69 -3.54
CA SER A 311 7.21 4.09 -3.90
C SER A 311 8.05 4.84 -2.85
N ARG A 312 7.80 4.61 -1.56
CA ARG A 312 8.58 5.19 -0.46
C ARG A 312 9.99 4.63 -0.40
N LEU A 313 10.15 3.31 -0.56
CA LEU A 313 11.47 2.67 -0.62
C LEU A 313 12.32 3.25 -1.76
N LEU A 314 11.76 3.39 -2.95
CA LEU A 314 12.49 3.88 -4.12
C LEU A 314 12.83 5.37 -4.02
N VAL A 315 11.93 6.19 -3.44
CA VAL A 315 12.14 7.64 -3.30
C VAL A 315 13.06 8.00 -2.14
N LEU A 316 12.88 7.36 -0.98
CA LEU A 316 13.60 7.70 0.24
C LEU A 316 14.92 6.94 0.38
N THR A 317 15.04 5.77 -0.23
CA THR A 317 16.27 4.95 -0.26
C THR A 317 16.66 4.56 -1.69
N PRO A 318 16.95 5.53 -2.57
CA PRO A 318 17.19 5.27 -4.00
C PRO A 318 18.37 4.32 -4.24
N GLU A 319 19.37 4.36 -3.36
CA GLU A 319 20.59 3.54 -3.42
C GLU A 319 20.45 2.13 -2.80
N ALA A 320 19.33 1.86 -2.11
CA ALA A 320 19.15 0.58 -1.42
C ALA A 320 18.64 -0.51 -2.37
N PRO A 321 19.16 -1.75 -2.33
CA PRO A 321 18.53 -2.84 -3.09
C PRO A 321 17.08 -3.07 -2.63
N ILE A 322 16.22 -3.48 -3.56
CA ILE A 322 14.87 -3.93 -3.19
C ILE A 322 15.02 -5.29 -2.51
N PRO A 323 14.48 -5.51 -1.30
CA PRO A 323 14.63 -6.78 -0.62
C PRO A 323 14.01 -7.97 -1.37
N PRO A 324 14.42 -9.22 -1.06
CA PRO A 324 13.98 -10.41 -1.79
C PRO A 324 12.46 -10.64 -1.79
N SER A 325 11.76 -10.42 -0.68
CA SER A 325 10.32 -10.70 -0.60
C SER A 325 9.47 -9.75 -1.48
N PRO A 326 9.69 -8.42 -1.45
CA PRO A 326 9.10 -7.52 -2.44
C PRO A 326 9.48 -7.87 -3.88
N CYS A 327 10.70 -8.35 -4.15
CA CYS A 327 11.09 -8.83 -5.48
C CYS A 327 10.24 -10.03 -5.93
N GLY A 328 9.99 -10.99 -5.03
CA GLY A 328 9.12 -12.13 -5.30
C GLY A 328 7.67 -11.72 -5.59
N LEU A 329 7.12 -10.78 -4.82
CA LEU A 329 5.77 -10.26 -5.08
C LEU A 329 5.69 -9.52 -6.43
N LEU A 330 6.71 -8.71 -6.75
CA LEU A 330 6.82 -8.07 -8.06
C LEU A 330 6.86 -9.10 -9.19
N LEU A 331 7.62 -10.19 -9.05
CA LEU A 331 7.69 -11.27 -10.04
C LEU A 331 6.33 -11.92 -10.27
N LEU A 332 5.64 -12.33 -9.19
CA LEU A 332 4.33 -12.96 -9.27
C LEU A 332 3.29 -12.05 -9.93
N HIS A 333 3.26 -10.77 -9.53
CA HIS A 333 2.32 -9.79 -10.08
C HIS A 333 2.63 -9.37 -11.52
N SER A 334 3.91 -9.29 -11.87
CA SER A 334 4.34 -9.01 -13.24
C SER A 334 3.97 -10.17 -14.18
N ASN A 335 4.24 -11.40 -13.77
CA ASN A 335 3.80 -12.60 -14.50
C ASN A 335 2.28 -12.60 -14.70
N ALA A 336 1.49 -12.39 -13.64
CA ALA A 336 0.03 -12.38 -13.71
C ALA A 336 -0.53 -11.30 -14.65
N CYS A 337 0.09 -10.11 -14.67
CA CYS A 337 -0.36 -8.99 -15.50
C CYS A 337 0.04 -9.13 -16.98
N LEU A 338 1.22 -9.72 -17.25
CA LEU A 338 1.83 -9.70 -18.58
C LEU A 338 1.56 -10.97 -19.40
N THR A 339 1.33 -12.12 -18.75
CA THR A 339 1.16 -13.41 -19.45
C THR A 339 -0.29 -13.80 -19.74
N ARG A 340 -1.25 -13.25 -18.99
CA ARG A 340 -2.68 -13.58 -19.16
C ARG A 340 -3.30 -12.78 -20.30
N ALA A 341 -4.54 -13.12 -20.68
CA ALA A 341 -5.34 -12.30 -21.58
C ALA A 341 -5.61 -10.90 -20.99
N PRO A 342 -5.81 -9.86 -21.80
CA PRO A 342 -6.19 -8.55 -21.30
C PRO A 342 -7.58 -8.60 -20.67
N VAL A 343 -7.66 -8.19 -19.40
CA VAL A 343 -8.94 -7.98 -18.69
C VAL A 343 -9.60 -6.77 -19.32
N GLU A 344 -10.84 -6.90 -19.78
CA GLU A 344 -11.61 -5.79 -20.38
C GLU A 344 -11.72 -4.57 -19.44
N VAL A 345 -11.99 -3.40 -20.00
CA VAL A 345 -12.16 -2.17 -19.20
C VAL A 345 -13.54 -2.20 -18.58
N HIS A 346 -13.63 -2.74 -17.37
CA HIS A 346 -14.79 -2.69 -16.48
C HIS A 346 -14.31 -2.13 -15.13
N ASP A 347 -15.14 -1.43 -14.36
CA ASP A 347 -14.75 -0.91 -13.04
C ASP A 347 -14.83 -2.00 -11.95
N ASP A 348 -14.30 -3.18 -12.27
CA ASP A 348 -14.28 -4.34 -11.40
C ASP A 348 -12.95 -4.48 -10.65
N VAL A 349 -12.88 -5.46 -9.76
CA VAL A 349 -11.72 -5.70 -8.91
C VAL A 349 -10.50 -6.19 -9.72
N ALA A 350 -10.73 -6.92 -10.83
CA ALA A 350 -9.67 -7.41 -11.72
C ALA A 350 -8.94 -6.25 -12.38
N PHE A 351 -9.72 -5.28 -12.81
CA PHE A 351 -9.25 -4.07 -13.45
C PHE A 351 -8.44 -3.21 -12.49
N LYS A 352 -8.96 -2.96 -11.27
CA LYS A 352 -8.25 -2.22 -10.23
C LYS A 352 -6.91 -2.89 -9.86
N ALA A 353 -6.89 -4.21 -9.74
CA ALA A 353 -5.67 -4.97 -9.49
C ALA A 353 -4.65 -4.83 -10.64
N ASN A 354 -5.07 -4.99 -11.90
CA ASN A 354 -4.17 -4.82 -13.04
C ASN A 354 -3.65 -3.40 -13.18
N ARG A 355 -4.46 -2.38 -12.87
CA ARG A 355 -4.02 -0.98 -12.84
C ARG A 355 -2.87 -0.80 -11.84
N ALA A 356 -3.01 -1.34 -10.62
CA ALA A 356 -1.96 -1.29 -9.61
C ALA A 356 -0.69 -2.02 -10.04
N ARG A 357 -0.82 -3.21 -10.66
CA ARG A 357 0.33 -3.99 -11.19
C ARG A 357 1.08 -3.24 -12.30
N LEU A 358 0.36 -2.61 -13.22
CA LEU A 358 0.98 -1.80 -14.27
C LEU A 358 1.66 -0.56 -13.71
N LEU A 359 1.07 0.08 -12.69
CA LEU A 359 1.68 1.23 -12.03
C LEU A 359 2.95 0.85 -11.25
N LEU A 360 2.98 -0.33 -10.62
CA LEU A 360 4.19 -0.91 -10.01
C LEU A 360 5.34 -1.05 -11.02
N LEU A 361 5.05 -1.53 -12.23
CA LEU A 361 6.05 -1.65 -13.30
C LEU A 361 6.44 -0.27 -13.88
N ALA A 362 5.45 0.60 -14.09
CA ALA A 362 5.67 1.91 -14.68
C ALA A 362 6.52 2.82 -13.77
N GLN A 363 6.31 2.79 -12.45
CA GLN A 363 7.15 3.56 -11.53
C GLN A 363 8.61 3.09 -11.55
N LEU A 364 8.89 1.79 -11.70
CA LEU A 364 10.26 1.27 -11.79
C LEU A 364 11.00 1.83 -13.01
N ALA A 365 10.31 1.98 -14.15
CA ALA A 365 10.88 2.56 -15.36
C ALA A 365 11.29 4.04 -15.19
N CYS A 366 10.67 4.75 -14.24
CA CYS A 366 10.94 6.16 -13.95
C CYS A 366 12.25 6.41 -13.18
N PHE A 367 12.86 5.34 -12.62
CA PHE A 367 14.16 5.41 -11.96
C PHE A 367 15.25 4.89 -12.92
N PRO A 368 16.11 5.76 -13.49
CA PRO A 368 17.12 5.35 -14.47
C PRO A 368 18.03 4.24 -13.95
N GLU A 369 18.48 4.36 -12.69
CA GLU A 369 19.33 3.40 -11.97
C GLU A 369 18.74 1.97 -11.88
N ARG A 370 17.41 1.84 -12.04
CA ARG A 370 16.64 0.59 -11.85
C ARG A 370 16.21 -0.04 -13.18
N ARG A 371 16.60 0.50 -14.33
CA ARG A 371 16.17 -0.07 -15.63
C ARG A 371 16.72 -1.47 -15.88
N LEU A 372 17.92 -1.77 -15.39
CA LEU A 372 18.47 -3.13 -15.41
C LEU A 372 17.63 -4.09 -14.56
N PHE A 373 17.20 -3.64 -13.38
CA PHE A 373 16.27 -4.37 -12.51
C PHE A 373 14.96 -4.66 -13.24
N LEU A 374 14.37 -3.65 -13.90
CA LEU A 374 13.14 -3.84 -14.68
C LEU A 374 13.32 -4.88 -15.80
N THR A 375 14.45 -4.82 -16.52
CA THR A 375 14.75 -5.80 -17.58
C THR A 375 14.82 -7.21 -17.02
N ARG A 376 15.54 -7.42 -15.91
CA ARG A 376 15.66 -8.73 -15.26
C ARG A 376 14.32 -9.22 -14.71
N LEU A 377 13.54 -8.33 -14.07
CA LEU A 377 12.20 -8.62 -13.58
C LEU A 377 11.31 -9.14 -14.72
N LEU A 378 11.30 -8.46 -15.87
CA LEU A 378 10.53 -8.87 -17.04
C LEU A 378 11.02 -10.22 -17.58
N THR A 379 12.33 -10.43 -17.72
CA THR A 379 12.89 -11.72 -18.16
C THR A 379 12.39 -12.88 -17.30
N LEU A 380 12.50 -12.73 -15.97
CA LEU A 380 12.05 -13.74 -15.01
C LEU A 380 10.52 -13.90 -14.95
N SER A 381 9.77 -12.83 -15.26
CA SER A 381 8.30 -12.88 -15.29
C SER A 381 7.76 -13.72 -16.45
N TYR A 382 8.50 -13.87 -17.54
CA TYR A 382 8.11 -14.73 -18.67
C TYR A 382 8.65 -16.15 -18.58
N THR A 383 9.59 -16.43 -17.69
CA THR A 383 10.02 -17.81 -17.41
C THR A 383 8.97 -18.52 -16.57
N ASN A 384 8.69 -19.79 -16.89
CA ASN A 384 7.73 -20.58 -16.13
C ASN A 384 8.20 -20.70 -14.67
N PRO A 385 7.36 -20.33 -13.68
CA PRO A 385 7.73 -20.41 -12.27
C PRO A 385 8.02 -21.85 -11.82
N GLY A 386 7.48 -22.85 -12.55
CA GLY A 386 7.76 -24.27 -12.34
C GLY A 386 9.20 -24.72 -12.63
N ASP A 387 9.92 -23.96 -13.45
CA ASP A 387 11.30 -24.26 -13.86
C ASP A 387 12.32 -23.42 -13.08
N LEU A 388 11.84 -22.46 -12.27
CA LEU A 388 12.65 -21.53 -11.51
C LEU A 388 12.84 -22.01 -10.08
N ASN A 389 14.08 -21.94 -9.58
CA ASN A 389 14.29 -21.86 -8.14
C ASN A 389 13.85 -20.46 -7.69
N PHE A 390 12.57 -20.32 -7.32
CA PHE A 390 11.93 -19.04 -7.04
C PHE A 390 12.66 -18.22 -5.97
N THR A 391 13.19 -18.88 -4.93
CA THR A 391 14.01 -18.23 -3.90
C THR A 391 15.28 -17.63 -4.49
N ASN A 392 15.98 -18.37 -5.36
CA ASN A 392 17.17 -17.84 -6.03
C ASN A 392 16.81 -16.69 -6.98
N ALA A 393 15.71 -16.77 -7.71
CA ALA A 393 15.25 -15.69 -8.58
C ALA A 393 14.96 -14.39 -7.79
N CYS A 394 14.36 -14.51 -6.60
CA CYS A 394 14.14 -13.37 -5.71
C CYS A 394 15.46 -12.75 -5.22
N LEU A 395 16.44 -13.58 -4.84
CA LEU A 395 17.77 -13.14 -4.40
C LEU A 395 18.57 -12.49 -5.54
N GLU A 396 18.57 -13.09 -6.73
CA GLU A 396 19.24 -12.55 -7.92
C GLU A 396 18.65 -11.21 -8.35
N LEU A 397 17.33 -11.08 -8.28
CA LEU A 397 16.65 -9.83 -8.60
C LEU A 397 16.98 -8.75 -7.57
N SER A 398 16.95 -9.09 -6.27
CA SER A 398 17.35 -8.21 -5.17
C SER A 398 18.81 -7.73 -5.27
N ALA A 399 19.71 -8.61 -5.69
CA ALA A 399 21.13 -8.32 -5.90
C ALA A 399 21.44 -7.62 -7.24
N THR A 400 20.43 -7.17 -7.99
CA THR A 400 20.67 -6.45 -9.25
C THR A 400 21.39 -5.14 -8.97
N PRO A 401 22.56 -4.90 -9.60
CA PRO A 401 23.31 -3.68 -9.36
C PRO A 401 22.51 -2.47 -9.86
N LEU A 402 22.63 -1.38 -9.09
CA LEU A 402 22.23 -0.06 -9.57
C LEU A 402 23.18 0.35 -10.68
N SER A 403 22.64 0.79 -11.80
CA SER A 403 23.45 1.32 -12.88
C SER A 403 22.79 2.55 -13.48
N SER A 404 23.54 3.65 -13.41
CA SER A 404 23.24 4.87 -14.15
C SER A 404 23.57 4.72 -15.63
N SER A 405 24.31 3.66 -16.01
CA SER A 405 24.47 3.30 -17.42
C SER A 405 23.09 3.01 -17.97
N THR A 406 22.63 3.95 -18.78
CA THR A 406 21.40 3.86 -19.55
C THR A 406 21.39 2.55 -20.31
N ILE A 407 20.56 1.61 -19.87
CA ILE A 407 20.10 0.47 -20.64
C ILE A 407 21.28 -0.35 -21.17
N ASP A 408 21.87 -1.14 -20.26
CA ASP A 408 22.95 -2.07 -20.61
C ASP A 408 22.62 -2.84 -21.89
N THR A 409 23.63 -2.86 -22.74
CA THR A 409 23.70 -3.19 -24.17
C THR A 409 23.40 -4.66 -24.51
N ALA A 410 22.69 -5.38 -23.67
CA ALA A 410 22.17 -6.69 -24.04
C ALA A 410 20.99 -6.47 -25.00
N ASP A 411 21.00 -7.17 -26.13
CA ASP A 411 19.94 -7.22 -27.13
C ASP A 411 18.61 -7.66 -26.45
N ALA A 412 17.93 -6.76 -25.75
CA ALA A 412 16.64 -7.02 -25.16
C ALA A 412 15.66 -7.22 -26.32
N SER A 413 15.16 -8.44 -26.46
CA SER A 413 14.27 -8.79 -27.56
C SER A 413 12.99 -7.95 -27.48
N ALA A 414 12.52 -7.43 -28.61
CA ALA A 414 11.28 -6.66 -28.67
C ALA A 414 10.09 -7.40 -28.00
N GLY A 415 10.12 -8.74 -28.02
CA GLY A 415 9.11 -9.59 -27.36
C GLY A 415 9.05 -9.47 -25.83
N LEU A 416 10.08 -8.96 -25.16
CA LEU A 416 10.10 -8.82 -23.70
C LEU A 416 9.35 -7.57 -23.21
N PHE A 417 9.54 -6.44 -23.91
CA PHE A 417 8.92 -5.16 -23.56
C PHE A 417 7.57 -4.93 -24.25
N GLN A 418 7.30 -5.61 -25.37
CA GLN A 418 6.06 -5.45 -26.12
C GLN A 418 4.78 -5.68 -25.28
N PRO A 419 4.67 -6.74 -24.44
CA PRO A 419 3.46 -6.95 -23.65
C PRO A 419 3.23 -5.80 -22.65
N LEU A 420 4.29 -5.34 -21.98
CA LEU A 420 4.21 -4.20 -21.05
C LEU A 420 3.74 -2.94 -21.77
N LEU A 421 4.35 -2.60 -22.92
CA LEU A 421 3.97 -1.44 -23.72
C LEU A 421 2.50 -1.51 -24.16
N THR A 422 2.08 -2.67 -24.68
CA THR A 422 0.70 -2.90 -25.11
C THR A 422 -0.28 -2.66 -23.95
N ARG A 423 0.03 -3.19 -22.76
CA ARG A 423 -0.83 -3.02 -21.58
C ARG A 423 -0.86 -1.58 -21.06
N ILE A 424 0.26 -0.87 -21.09
CA ILE A 424 0.33 0.53 -20.69
C ILE A 424 -0.54 1.39 -21.61
N LEU A 425 -0.36 1.28 -22.93
CA LEU A 425 -1.09 2.11 -23.89
C LEU A 425 -2.60 1.84 -23.83
N THR A 426 -3.01 0.57 -23.78
CA THR A 426 -4.43 0.19 -23.67
C THR A 426 -5.11 0.60 -22.37
N ARG A 427 -4.35 0.97 -21.32
CA ARG A 427 -4.90 1.32 -19.99
C ARG A 427 -4.61 2.76 -19.57
N SER A 428 -3.92 3.53 -20.41
CA SER A 428 -3.52 4.89 -20.12
C SER A 428 -4.71 5.83 -19.89
N ASP A 429 -5.79 5.68 -20.66
CA ASP A 429 -7.02 6.47 -20.56
C ASP A 429 -7.82 6.22 -19.27
N CYS A 430 -7.53 5.13 -18.57
CA CYS A 430 -8.25 4.70 -17.37
C CYS A 430 -7.67 5.29 -16.07
N LEU A 431 -6.54 5.99 -16.16
CA LEU A 431 -5.91 6.65 -15.03
C LEU A 431 -6.49 8.06 -14.88
N THR A 432 -7.01 8.36 -13.70
CA THR A 432 -7.48 9.70 -13.31
C THR A 432 -6.36 10.54 -12.69
N ASP A 433 -5.35 9.89 -12.09
CA ASP A 433 -4.18 10.59 -11.53
C ASP A 433 -3.16 10.92 -12.63
N TYR A 434 -2.93 12.22 -12.83
CA TYR A 434 -1.95 12.75 -13.79
C TYR A 434 -0.52 12.25 -13.52
N ARG A 435 -0.14 11.99 -12.26
CA ARG A 435 1.19 11.48 -11.90
C ARG A 435 1.36 10.04 -12.33
N ALA A 436 0.32 9.21 -12.15
CA ALA A 436 0.31 7.85 -12.66
C ALA A 436 0.37 7.82 -14.20
N ARG A 437 -0.34 8.73 -14.87
CA ARG A 437 -0.28 8.89 -16.34
C ARG A 437 1.14 9.29 -16.81
N ARG A 438 1.84 10.16 -16.07
CA ARG A 438 3.26 10.49 -16.33
C ARG A 438 4.18 9.27 -16.20
N CYS A 439 3.98 8.44 -15.18
CA CYS A 439 4.70 7.16 -15.07
C CYS A 439 4.49 6.28 -16.30
N PHE A 440 3.24 6.19 -16.79
CA PHE A 440 2.89 5.36 -17.94
C PHE A 440 3.59 5.81 -19.22
N ILE A 441 3.67 7.12 -19.49
CA ILE A 441 4.38 7.62 -20.68
C ILE A 441 5.87 7.33 -20.59
N VAL A 442 6.49 7.61 -19.43
CA VAL A 442 7.91 7.35 -19.23
C VAL A 442 8.21 5.86 -19.44
N ALA A 443 7.37 4.98 -18.88
CA ALA A 443 7.49 3.55 -19.07
C ALA A 443 7.27 3.12 -20.54
N ALA A 444 6.33 3.74 -21.26
CA ALA A 444 6.11 3.49 -22.68
C ALA A 444 7.32 3.88 -23.53
N PHE A 445 7.93 5.05 -23.28
CA PHE A 445 9.17 5.47 -23.93
C PHE A 445 10.34 4.55 -23.61
N VAL A 446 10.48 4.12 -22.34
CA VAL A 446 11.51 3.13 -21.96
C VAL A 446 11.30 1.84 -22.74
N CYS A 447 10.07 1.33 -22.85
CA CYS A 447 9.78 0.14 -23.65
C CYS A 447 10.18 0.33 -25.12
N LEU A 448 9.81 1.45 -25.74
CA LEU A 448 10.18 1.77 -27.13
C LEU A 448 11.69 1.72 -27.33
N VAL A 449 12.44 2.41 -26.46
CA VAL A 449 13.91 2.45 -26.50
C VAL A 449 14.53 1.05 -26.43
N HIS A 450 13.99 0.17 -25.59
CA HIS A 450 14.47 -1.19 -25.45
C HIS A 450 14.08 -2.10 -26.63
N MET A 451 12.96 -1.82 -27.30
CA MET A 451 12.50 -2.57 -28.46
C MET A 451 13.25 -2.21 -29.75
N VAL A 452 13.88 -1.03 -29.81
CA VAL A 452 14.73 -0.62 -30.93
C VAL A 452 16.01 -1.44 -30.96
N ASN A 453 16.26 -2.11 -32.08
CA ASN A 453 17.52 -2.83 -32.34
C ASN A 453 18.52 -1.90 -33.06
N PRO A 454 19.56 -1.38 -32.38
CA PRO A 454 20.48 -0.40 -32.99
C PRO A 454 21.24 -0.96 -34.20
N ARG A 455 21.48 -2.28 -34.24
CA ARG A 455 22.19 -2.92 -35.36
C ARG A 455 21.42 -2.81 -36.68
N HIS A 456 20.09 -2.78 -36.62
CA HIS A 456 19.25 -2.61 -37.81
C HIS A 456 19.49 -1.24 -38.46
N TYR A 457 19.59 -0.19 -37.64
CA TYR A 457 19.78 1.19 -38.10
C TYR A 457 21.24 1.50 -38.47
N LEU A 458 22.21 0.93 -37.74
CA LEU A 458 23.63 1.06 -38.06
C LEU A 458 23.98 0.36 -39.39
N ALA A 459 23.37 -0.80 -39.69
CA ALA A 459 23.53 -1.47 -40.98
C ALA A 459 22.98 -0.63 -42.14
N GLY A 460 21.83 0.05 -41.95
CA GLY A 460 21.25 0.96 -42.93
C GLY A 460 22.09 2.23 -43.18
N ALA A 461 22.73 2.77 -42.14
CA ALA A 461 23.54 3.98 -42.24
C ALA A 461 24.92 3.79 -42.91
N THR A 462 25.48 2.57 -42.89
CA THR A 462 26.79 2.25 -43.48
C THR A 462 26.76 1.88 -44.97
N ALA A 463 25.58 1.78 -45.60
CA ALA A 463 25.45 1.51 -47.02
C ALA A 463 25.76 2.78 -47.84
N SER A 464 27.01 2.93 -48.27
CA SER A 464 27.60 4.17 -48.80
C SER A 464 27.07 4.66 -50.16
N ASP A 465 26.25 3.89 -50.88
CA ASP A 465 26.03 4.16 -52.32
C ASP A 465 24.60 4.61 -52.68
N ASN A 466 23.63 4.62 -51.74
CA ASN A 466 22.26 5.13 -51.98
C ASN A 466 21.49 5.39 -50.67
N THR A 467 21.95 6.36 -49.87
CA THR A 467 21.42 6.68 -48.54
C THR A 467 19.90 6.90 -48.50
N GLN A 468 19.30 7.49 -49.53
CA GLN A 468 17.85 7.76 -49.60
C GLN A 468 17.02 6.48 -49.79
N ALA A 469 17.38 5.64 -50.77
CA ALA A 469 16.66 4.39 -51.04
C ALA A 469 16.86 3.36 -49.92
N SER A 470 18.05 3.37 -49.29
CA SER A 470 18.33 2.55 -48.10
C SER A 470 17.51 2.98 -46.89
N LEU A 471 17.27 4.29 -46.71
CA LEU A 471 16.41 4.81 -45.64
C LEU A 471 14.93 4.50 -45.89
N GLU A 472 14.43 4.69 -47.13
CA GLU A 472 13.04 4.34 -47.48
C GLU A 472 12.76 2.85 -47.25
N THR A 473 13.71 1.98 -47.60
CA THR A 473 13.60 0.53 -47.37
C THR A 473 13.63 0.20 -45.87
N LEU A 474 14.45 0.90 -45.09
CA LEU A 474 14.53 0.77 -43.65
C LEU A 474 13.19 1.15 -42.99
N LEU A 475 12.65 2.33 -43.31
CA LEU A 475 11.37 2.83 -42.80
C LEU A 475 10.20 1.90 -43.18
N ALA A 476 10.21 1.33 -44.39
CA ALA A 476 9.20 0.37 -44.82
C ALA A 476 9.26 -0.97 -44.03
N SER A 477 10.43 -1.32 -43.49
CA SER A 477 10.63 -2.55 -42.69
C SER A 477 10.53 -2.32 -41.18
N ASP A 478 10.32 -1.08 -40.74
CA ASP A 478 10.34 -0.66 -39.35
C ASP A 478 9.00 -0.90 -38.64
N ALA A 479 8.72 -2.16 -38.33
CA ALA A 479 7.48 -2.56 -37.67
C ALA A 479 7.34 -1.98 -36.24
N VAL A 480 8.44 -1.70 -35.55
CA VAL A 480 8.41 -1.19 -34.17
C VAL A 480 7.90 0.24 -34.16
N HIS A 481 8.50 1.14 -34.94
CA HIS A 481 8.06 2.53 -34.97
C HIS A 481 6.70 2.68 -35.65
N ALA A 482 6.43 1.92 -36.72
CA ALA A 482 5.12 1.95 -37.40
C ALA A 482 3.96 1.56 -36.48
N THR A 483 4.18 0.68 -35.50
CA THR A 483 3.11 0.23 -34.59
C THR A 483 2.98 1.12 -33.36
N TRP A 484 4.10 1.59 -32.80
CA TRP A 484 4.11 2.12 -31.43
C TRP A 484 4.45 3.60 -31.32
N LEU A 485 5.09 4.21 -32.31
CA LEU A 485 5.63 5.56 -32.17
C LEU A 485 4.51 6.60 -32.01
N GLU A 486 3.56 6.67 -32.94
CA GLU A 486 2.45 7.64 -32.86
C GLU A 486 1.59 7.48 -31.58
N PRO A 487 1.16 6.28 -31.16
CA PRO A 487 0.44 6.10 -29.89
C PRO A 487 1.21 6.65 -28.67
N ILE A 488 2.52 6.43 -28.62
CA ILE A 488 3.37 6.92 -27.51
C ILE A 488 3.47 8.45 -27.56
N ILE A 489 3.71 9.04 -28.73
CA ILE A 489 3.76 10.49 -28.89
C ILE A 489 2.41 11.13 -28.55
N ASN A 490 1.30 10.56 -28.99
CA ASN A 490 -0.04 11.06 -28.71
C ASN A 490 -0.33 11.03 -27.20
N LEU A 491 -0.02 9.93 -26.52
CA LEU A 491 -0.16 9.86 -25.06
C LEU A 491 0.71 10.91 -24.35
N ALA A 492 1.96 11.09 -24.80
CA ALA A 492 2.85 12.11 -24.26
C ALA A 492 2.29 13.52 -24.42
N VAL A 493 1.69 13.83 -25.58
CA VAL A 493 1.01 15.10 -25.82
C VAL A 493 -0.13 15.31 -24.83
N GLN A 494 -1.00 14.31 -24.64
CA GLN A 494 -2.15 14.41 -23.74
C GLN A 494 -1.72 14.76 -22.31
N VAL A 495 -0.77 14.01 -21.75
CA VAL A 495 -0.35 14.20 -20.37
C VAL A 495 0.51 15.44 -20.17
N LEU A 496 1.30 15.85 -21.16
CA LEU A 496 2.02 17.12 -21.09
C LEU A 496 1.07 18.33 -21.15
N CYS A 497 -0.12 18.17 -21.74
CA CYS A 497 -1.16 19.20 -21.74
C CYS A 497 -1.97 19.26 -20.43
N GLU A 498 -1.97 18.21 -19.60
CA GLU A 498 -2.77 18.13 -18.37
C GLU A 498 -2.35 19.13 -17.28
N GLY A 499 -1.20 19.80 -17.41
CA GLY A 499 -0.69 20.75 -16.43
C GLY A 499 -0.37 20.11 -15.07
N ASP A 500 0.18 20.90 -14.14
CA ASP A 500 0.12 20.55 -12.71
C ASP A 500 -1.22 21.09 -12.19
N GLN A 501 -2.31 20.37 -12.45
CA GLN A 501 -3.60 20.72 -11.82
C GLN A 501 -3.40 20.68 -10.30
N GLN A 502 -3.47 21.85 -9.66
CA GLN A 502 -3.61 21.95 -8.22
C GLN A 502 -4.94 21.31 -7.86
N VAL A 503 -4.92 20.09 -7.32
CA VAL A 503 -6.13 19.51 -6.77
C VAL A 503 -6.47 20.25 -5.48
N THR A 504 -7.23 21.34 -5.64
CA THR A 504 -8.16 21.88 -4.65
C THR A 504 -9.57 21.33 -4.92
N ALA A 505 -9.67 20.10 -5.41
CA ALA A 505 -10.89 19.33 -5.26
C ALA A 505 -10.78 18.63 -3.90
N THR A 506 -11.62 19.05 -2.96
CA THR A 506 -12.01 18.26 -1.81
C THR A 506 -12.30 16.84 -2.27
N PHE A 507 -11.35 15.94 -2.08
CA PHE A 507 -11.54 14.51 -2.32
C PHE A 507 -12.63 14.05 -1.35
N ALA A 508 -13.76 13.61 -1.90
CA ALA A 508 -14.69 12.79 -1.17
C ALA A 508 -13.96 11.49 -0.78
N VAL A 509 -14.11 11.11 0.47
CA VAL A 509 -13.35 10.13 1.25
C VAL A 509 -13.63 8.66 0.85
N ASP A 510 -14.05 8.39 -0.38
CA ASP A 510 -14.56 7.05 -0.77
C ASP A 510 -13.61 6.20 -1.63
N GLU A 511 -12.36 6.65 -1.87
CA GLU A 511 -11.31 5.77 -2.39
C GLU A 511 -10.06 5.88 -1.50
N GLY A 512 -9.63 4.76 -0.92
CA GLY A 512 -8.48 4.68 -0.02
C GLY A 512 -7.31 5.53 -0.48
N ASP A 513 -6.85 6.40 0.42
CA ASP A 513 -5.81 7.43 0.26
C ASP A 513 -4.79 7.16 -0.86
N CYS A 514 -5.01 7.79 -2.02
CA CYS A 514 -3.94 8.03 -3.00
C CYS A 514 -2.91 9.08 -2.51
N GLY A 515 -3.13 9.69 -1.34
CA GLY A 515 -2.22 10.67 -0.73
C GLY A 515 -0.89 10.10 -0.21
N LEU A 516 -0.76 8.76 -0.13
CA LEU A 516 0.44 8.11 0.42
C LEU A 516 1.43 7.57 -0.60
N TRP A 517 1.02 7.43 -1.86
CA TRP A 517 1.93 7.07 -2.93
C TRP A 517 2.85 8.26 -3.24
N LEU A 518 4.17 8.03 -3.17
CA LEU A 518 5.16 9.04 -3.52
C LEU A 518 5.55 8.86 -4.98
N PRO A 519 5.12 9.74 -5.91
CA PRO A 519 5.52 9.62 -7.30
C PRO A 519 7.06 9.69 -7.42
N PRO A 520 7.66 8.99 -8.40
CA PRO A 520 9.08 9.14 -8.67
C PRO A 520 9.45 10.63 -8.85
N PRO A 521 10.60 11.11 -8.33
CA PRO A 521 10.91 12.55 -8.31
C PRO A 521 10.94 13.16 -9.71
N THR A 522 11.32 12.35 -10.69
CA THR A 522 11.36 12.71 -12.11
C THR A 522 10.00 12.93 -12.74
N VAL A 523 8.91 12.40 -12.17
CA VAL A 523 7.54 12.59 -12.71
C VAL A 523 6.62 13.34 -11.76
N ALA A 524 7.10 13.68 -10.57
CA ALA A 524 6.38 14.44 -9.56
C ALA A 524 5.98 15.85 -10.04
N SER A 525 6.80 16.46 -10.91
CA SER A 525 6.52 17.75 -11.54
C SER A 525 6.44 17.62 -13.06
N LEU A 526 5.71 18.55 -13.70
CA LEU A 526 5.64 18.59 -15.16
C LEU A 526 7.02 18.83 -15.78
N GLU A 527 7.83 19.71 -15.20
CA GLU A 527 9.17 20.01 -15.73
C GLU A 527 10.14 18.85 -15.54
N GLY A 528 10.08 18.14 -14.41
CA GLY A 528 10.82 16.88 -14.23
C GLY A 528 10.45 15.87 -15.31
N SER A 529 9.15 15.73 -15.59
CA SER A 529 8.65 14.80 -16.61
C SER A 529 9.17 15.16 -17.99
N ARG A 530 9.15 16.46 -18.35
CA ARG A 530 9.74 16.97 -19.60
C ARG A 530 11.24 16.67 -19.66
N GLY A 531 11.99 16.95 -18.60
CA GLY A 531 13.43 16.67 -18.55
C GLY A 531 13.76 15.20 -18.77
N LEU A 532 13.00 14.30 -18.14
CA LEU A 532 13.19 12.86 -18.33
C LEU A 532 12.80 12.41 -19.74
N LEU A 533 11.70 12.92 -20.30
CA LEU A 533 11.29 12.60 -21.68
C LEU A 533 12.28 13.13 -22.72
N ARG A 534 12.84 14.33 -22.53
CA ARG A 534 13.93 14.85 -23.38
C ARG A 534 15.15 13.92 -23.35
N SER A 535 15.51 13.45 -22.17
CA SER A 535 16.64 12.52 -22.00
C SER A 535 16.38 11.17 -22.67
N LEU A 536 15.15 10.64 -22.57
CA LEU A 536 14.75 9.40 -23.24
C LEU A 536 14.68 9.57 -24.76
N LEU A 537 14.19 10.71 -25.24
CA LEU A 537 14.16 11.04 -26.67
C LEU A 537 15.58 11.11 -27.24
N HIS A 538 16.49 11.78 -26.54
CA HIS A 538 17.91 11.84 -26.93
C HIS A 538 18.53 10.44 -27.01
N PHE A 539 18.29 9.62 -25.99
CA PHE A 539 18.81 8.26 -26.00
C PHE A 539 18.21 7.40 -27.11
N TRP A 540 16.92 7.57 -27.40
CA TRP A 540 16.28 6.93 -28.54
C TRP A 540 16.92 7.38 -29.88
N GLN A 541 17.16 8.68 -30.04
CA GLN A 541 17.85 9.26 -31.21
C GLN A 541 19.22 8.63 -31.42
N GLU A 542 20.02 8.51 -30.37
CA GLU A 542 21.33 7.83 -30.43
C GLU A 542 21.21 6.37 -30.90
N ARG A 543 20.16 5.65 -30.47
CA ARG A 543 19.95 4.24 -30.84
C ARG A 543 19.51 4.03 -32.28
N VAL A 544 18.77 4.96 -32.86
CA VAL A 544 18.34 4.87 -34.27
C VAL A 544 19.35 5.46 -35.26
N GLY A 545 20.53 5.90 -34.78
CA GLY A 545 21.61 6.41 -35.65
C GLY A 545 21.75 7.94 -35.69
N GLY A 546 21.16 8.65 -34.72
CA GLY A 546 21.27 10.09 -34.53
C GLY A 546 20.07 10.90 -35.04
N ASP A 547 20.13 12.22 -34.82
CA ASP A 547 19.01 13.15 -35.03
C ASP A 547 18.40 13.13 -36.43
N ILE A 548 19.24 12.93 -37.45
CA ILE A 548 18.80 12.93 -38.85
C ILE A 548 17.89 11.72 -39.11
N VAL A 549 18.33 10.52 -38.74
CA VAL A 549 17.54 9.29 -38.94
C VAL A 549 16.28 9.33 -38.07
N ALA A 550 16.40 9.79 -36.83
CA ALA A 550 15.27 9.95 -35.92
C ALA A 550 14.19 10.90 -36.48
N SER A 551 14.59 12.01 -37.10
CA SER A 551 13.66 12.97 -37.70
C SER A 551 12.88 12.38 -38.87
N GLU A 552 13.54 11.57 -39.69
CA GLU A 552 12.91 10.85 -40.82
C GLU A 552 11.94 9.77 -40.32
N ILE A 553 12.30 9.02 -39.27
CA ILE A 553 11.39 8.05 -38.62
C ILE A 553 10.16 8.75 -38.05
N LEU A 554 10.33 9.88 -37.37
CA LEU A 554 9.21 10.67 -36.83
C LEU A 554 8.30 11.18 -37.95
N ALA A 555 8.87 11.71 -39.03
CA ALA A 555 8.11 12.19 -40.18
C ALA A 555 7.37 11.08 -40.94
N ALA A 556 7.91 9.86 -40.93
CA ALA A 556 7.32 8.72 -41.62
C ALA A 556 6.17 8.05 -40.84
N HIS A 557 6.22 8.08 -39.50
CA HIS A 557 5.33 7.27 -38.66
C HIS A 557 4.49 8.06 -37.66
N VAL A 558 4.58 9.39 -37.62
CA VAL A 558 3.78 10.24 -36.73
C VAL A 558 3.10 11.35 -37.52
N ASP A 559 1.81 11.54 -37.30
CA ASP A 559 1.09 12.69 -37.86
C ASP A 559 1.82 14.03 -37.57
N PRO A 560 2.04 14.87 -38.60
CA PRO A 560 2.79 16.12 -38.44
C PRO A 560 2.21 17.09 -37.39
N ALA A 561 0.89 17.12 -37.21
CA ALA A 561 0.26 18.01 -36.23
C ALA A 561 0.50 17.51 -34.80
N ILE A 562 0.42 16.19 -34.59
CA ILE A 562 0.76 15.57 -33.30
C ILE A 562 2.23 15.81 -32.98
N LEU A 563 3.12 15.63 -33.96
CA LEU A 563 4.56 15.84 -33.79
C LEU A 563 4.90 17.30 -33.46
N GLU A 564 4.27 18.26 -34.14
CA GLU A 564 4.45 19.68 -33.83
C GLU A 564 3.97 20.00 -32.41
N GLN A 565 2.82 19.47 -32.00
CA GLN A 565 2.31 19.64 -30.65
C GLN A 565 3.23 19.01 -29.60
N PHE A 566 3.77 17.82 -29.87
CA PHE A 566 4.74 17.16 -29.01
C PHE A 566 5.99 18.01 -28.79
N HIS A 567 6.62 18.48 -29.87
CA HIS A 567 7.79 19.36 -29.76
C HIS A 567 7.47 20.67 -29.03
N ARG A 568 6.29 21.26 -29.27
CA ARG A 568 5.85 22.47 -28.58
C ARG A 568 5.69 22.24 -27.09
N GLN A 569 5.05 21.15 -26.68
CA GLN A 569 4.83 20.83 -25.26
C GLN A 569 6.10 20.39 -24.55
N LEU A 570 6.97 19.64 -25.23
CA LEU A 570 8.24 19.17 -24.67
C LEU A 570 9.22 20.32 -24.49
N ASN A 571 9.23 21.33 -25.37
CA ASN A 571 10.17 22.46 -25.33
C ASN A 571 9.58 23.73 -24.74
N GLN A 572 8.39 23.68 -24.13
CA GLN A 572 7.85 24.81 -23.39
C GLN A 572 8.81 25.21 -22.26
N PRO A 573 9.14 26.50 -22.13
CA PRO A 573 9.99 26.98 -21.06
C PRO A 573 9.31 26.73 -19.71
N PRO A 574 10.09 26.56 -18.62
CA PRO A 574 9.52 26.42 -17.29
C PRO A 574 8.65 27.65 -16.99
N THR A 575 7.38 27.41 -16.66
CA THR A 575 6.49 28.46 -16.18
C THR A 575 7.08 29.00 -14.89
N THR A 576 7.68 30.18 -14.95
CA THR A 576 8.01 30.97 -13.77
C THR A 576 6.68 31.39 -13.16
N THR A 577 6.23 30.65 -12.16
CA THR A 577 5.26 31.18 -11.20
C THR A 577 5.94 32.32 -10.48
N LEU A 578 5.82 33.53 -11.04
CA LEU A 578 5.96 34.76 -10.28
C LEU A 578 4.94 34.66 -9.15
N LEU A 579 5.41 34.30 -7.96
CA LEU A 579 4.70 34.55 -6.71
C LEU A 579 4.42 36.06 -6.67
N ALA A 580 3.16 36.42 -6.90
CA ALA A 580 2.61 37.74 -6.67
C ALA A 580 1.71 37.68 -5.44
#